data_AF-Q9UW44-F1
#
_entry.id   AF-Q9UW44-F1
#
_cell.length_a   1.000
_cell.length_b   1.000
_cell.length_c   1.000
_cell.angle_alpha   90.00
_cell.angle_beta   90.00
_cell.angle_gamma   90.00
#
_symmetry.space_group_name_H-M   'P 1'
#
loop_
_entity.id
_entity.type
_entity.pdbx_description
1 polymer ?
#
loop_
_entity_poly.entity_id
_entity_poly.type
_entity_poly.pdbx_seq_one_letter_code
_entity_poly.pdbx_strand_id
1 'polypeptide(L)' 'YAKILSSSRIPDFDVLFGPAYKGISLAAVSAVSLYQQTGKDIGYCYNRKEKKDHGEGGTMVGAPLKGRIVII' A
#
# COMPACT_ATOMS: atom_id res chain seq x y z
N TYR A 1 -6.67 2.31 -8.85
CA TYR A 1 -5.43 2.37 -9.67
C TYR A 1 -4.95 1.01 -10.21
N ALA A 2 -5.67 -0.11 -9.99
CA ALA A 2 -5.22 -1.46 -10.39
C ALA A 2 -4.70 -1.58 -11.84
N LYS A 3 -5.42 -1.03 -12.83
CA LYS A 3 -5.02 -1.11 -14.25
C LYS A 3 -3.65 -0.51 -14.57
N ILE A 4 -3.25 0.59 -13.92
CA ILE A 4 -1.92 1.17 -14.16
C ILE A 4 -0.85 0.39 -13.40
N LEU A 5 -1.17 -0.10 -12.19
CA LEU A 5 -0.28 -0.89 -11.35
C LEU A 5 0.07 -2.26 -11.95
N SER A 6 -0.82 -2.83 -12.76
CA SER A 6 -0.58 -4.08 -13.50
C SER A 6 0.00 -3.87 -14.90
N SER A 7 0.20 -2.62 -15.33
CA SER A 7 0.73 -2.32 -16.66
C SER A 7 2.26 -2.43 -16.70
N SER A 8 2.82 -2.68 -17.90
CA SER A 8 4.27 -2.70 -18.13
C SER A 8 4.99 -1.37 -17.85
N ARG A 9 4.25 -0.29 -17.57
CA ARG A 9 4.81 1.02 -17.18
C ARG A 9 5.28 1.06 -15.74
N ILE A 10 4.77 0.16 -14.90
CA ILE A 10 5.16 0.05 -13.48
C ILE A 10 5.92 -1.27 -13.32
N PRO A 11 7.20 -1.24 -12.90
CA PRO A 11 7.93 -2.46 -12.56
C PRO A 11 7.21 -3.23 -11.45
N ASP A 12 7.48 -4.54 -11.32
CA ASP A 12 7.00 -5.28 -10.16
C ASP A 12 7.41 -4.61 -8.85
N PHE A 13 6.57 -4.73 -7.84
CA PHE A 13 6.73 -4.06 -6.56
C PHE A 13 6.13 -4.92 -5.45
N ASP A 14 6.59 -4.67 -4.24
CA ASP A 14 6.30 -5.51 -3.08
C ASP A 14 5.23 -4.89 -2.18
N VAL A 15 5.19 -3.55 -2.12
CA VAL A 15 4.30 -2.81 -1.22
C VAL A 15 3.63 -1.63 -1.93
N LEU A 16 2.31 -1.51 -1.74
CA LEU A 16 1.54 -0.32 -2.08
C LEU A 16 1.35 0.55 -0.83
N PHE A 17 1.94 1.74 -0.85
CA PHE A 17 1.87 2.70 0.24
C PHE A 17 0.84 3.79 -0.04
N GLY A 18 -0.12 3.95 0.87
CA GLY A 18 -1.13 5.02 0.83
C GLY A 18 -0.86 6.11 1.88
N PRO A 19 -0.39 7.31 1.52
CA PRO A 19 -0.14 8.37 2.48
C PRO A 19 -1.42 8.83 3.20
N ALA A 20 -1.36 9.06 4.51
CA ALA A 20 -2.51 9.61 5.23
C ALA A 20 -2.93 11.00 4.70
N TYR A 21 -4.22 11.30 4.53
CA TYR A 21 -5.41 10.46 4.84
C TYR A 21 -6.04 9.83 3.61
N LYS A 22 -6.10 10.58 2.51
CA LYS A 22 -6.83 10.21 1.30
C LYS A 22 -6.18 9.01 0.58
N GLY A 23 -4.86 8.85 0.71
CA GLY A 23 -4.13 7.72 0.13
C GLY A 23 -4.47 6.38 0.79
N ILE A 24 -4.93 6.38 2.05
CA ILE A 24 -5.25 5.14 2.81
C ILE A 24 -6.33 4.35 2.08
N SER A 25 -7.52 4.95 1.92
CA SER A 25 -8.63 4.26 1.25
C SER A 25 -8.31 3.97 -0.21
N LEU A 26 -7.60 4.88 -0.88
CA LEU A 26 -7.26 4.74 -2.29
C LEU A 26 -6.28 3.58 -2.57
N ALA A 27 -5.24 3.44 -1.75
CA ALA A 27 -4.30 2.35 -1.86
C ALA A 27 -4.93 1.03 -1.40
N ALA A 28 -5.76 1.03 -0.35
CA ALA A 28 -6.49 -0.17 0.09
C ALA A 28 -7.38 -0.75 -1.01
N VAL A 29 -8.28 0.06 -1.60
CA VAL A 29 -9.16 -0.42 -2.68
C VAL A 29 -8.39 -0.76 -3.96
N SER A 30 -7.25 -0.09 -4.21
CA SER A 30 -6.40 -0.39 -5.35
C SER A 30 -5.67 -1.73 -5.19
N ALA A 31 -5.20 -2.06 -3.97
CA ALA A 31 -4.59 -3.36 -3.68
C ALA A 31 -5.60 -4.50 -3.83
N VAL A 32 -6.81 -4.34 -3.26
CA VAL A 32 -7.90 -5.31 -3.42
C VAL A 32 -8.24 -5.54 -4.88
N SER A 33 -8.42 -4.46 -5.66
CA SER A 33 -8.75 -4.55 -7.08
C SER A 33 -7.61 -5.15 -7.90
N LEU A 34 -6.34 -4.89 -7.55
CA LEU A 34 -5.17 -5.48 -8.20
C LEU A 34 -5.13 -7.00 -7.98
N TYR A 35 -5.35 -7.46 -6.75
CA TYR A 35 -5.42 -8.89 -6.44
C TYR A 35 -6.54 -9.58 -7.22
N GLN A 36 -7.76 -9.01 -7.23
CA GLN A 36 -8.89 -9.59 -7.96
C GLN A 36 -8.63 -9.71 -9.48
N GLN A 37 -7.90 -8.76 -10.07
CA GLN A 37 -7.65 -8.73 -11.52
C GLN A 37 -6.45 -9.59 -11.94
N THR A 38 -5.48 -9.81 -11.05
CA THR A 38 -4.17 -10.35 -11.45
C THR A 38 -3.66 -11.50 -10.57
N GLY A 39 -4.28 -11.74 -9.42
CA GLY A 39 -3.79 -12.70 -8.42
C GLY A 39 -2.51 -12.26 -7.70
N LYS A 40 -1.97 -11.06 -7.98
CA LYS A 40 -0.77 -10.55 -7.30
C LYS A 40 -1.10 -10.16 -5.86
N ASP A 41 -0.55 -10.90 -4.92
CA ASP A 41 -0.60 -10.59 -3.49
C ASP A 41 0.57 -9.67 -3.12
N ILE A 42 0.25 -8.41 -2.83
CA ILE A 42 1.22 -7.37 -2.50
C ILE A 42 0.93 -6.82 -1.10
N GLY A 43 1.97 -6.38 -0.41
CA GLY A 43 1.80 -5.68 0.85
C GLY A 43 1.04 -4.38 0.67
N TYR A 44 0.21 -4.02 1.65
CA TYR A 44 -0.40 -2.70 1.75
C TYR A 44 0.00 -2.05 3.08
N CYS A 45 0.41 -0.78 3.04
CA CYS A 45 0.65 -0.04 4.27
C CYS A 45 0.34 1.46 4.12
N TYR A 46 0.20 2.14 5.26
CA TYR A 46 0.02 3.58 5.33
C TYR A 46 0.68 4.16 6.58
N ASN A 47 0.90 5.47 6.60
CA ASN A 47 1.41 6.17 7.77
C ASN A 47 0.28 6.88 8.55
N ARG A 48 0.45 7.01 9.86
CA ARG A 48 -0.31 7.92 10.73
C ARG A 48 0.39 9.29 10.76
N LYS A 49 -0.35 10.37 11.01
CA LYS A 49 0.24 11.71 11.22
C LYS A 49 0.88 11.83 12.60
N GLU A 50 0.38 11.07 13.56
CA GLU A 50 0.90 11.02 14.92
C GLU A 50 1.26 9.58 15.28
N LYS A 51 2.36 9.43 16.04
CA LYS A 51 2.83 8.15 16.53
C LYS A 51 1.83 7.60 17.54
N LYS A 52 1.53 6.30 17.43
CA LYS A 52 0.79 5.57 18.45
C LYS A 52 1.74 5.19 19.59
N ASP A 53 1.33 5.45 20.83
CA ASP A 53 2.10 5.23 22.06
C ASP A 53 1.80 3.88 22.74
N HIS A 54 0.82 3.14 22.25
CA HIS A 54 0.39 1.85 22.80
C HIS A 54 0.12 0.79 21.70
N GLY A 55 0.04 -0.49 22.10
CA GLY A 55 -0.12 -1.62 21.18
C GLY A 55 1.14 -1.85 20.34
N GLU A 56 0.98 -2.13 19.05
CA GLU A 56 2.12 -2.24 18.10
C GLU A 56 2.94 -0.93 17.98
N GLY A 57 2.37 0.21 18.40
CA GLY A 57 3.04 1.50 18.43
C GLY A 57 3.43 2.03 17.05
N GLY A 58 4.25 3.08 17.02
CA GLY A 58 4.87 3.59 15.79
C GLY A 58 3.93 4.44 14.92
N THR A 59 4.38 4.73 13.70
CA THR A 59 3.67 5.58 12.73
C THR A 59 3.17 4.83 11.51
N MET A 60 3.48 3.54 11.39
CA MET A 60 3.13 2.74 10.21
C MET A 60 2.08 1.70 10.58
N VAL A 61 1.21 1.39 9.63
CA VAL A 61 0.20 0.33 9.77
C VAL A 61 0.19 -0.50 8.48
N GLY A 62 0.13 -1.82 8.62
CA GLY A 62 0.08 -2.77 7.51
C GLY A 62 1.40 -3.50 7.29
N ALA A 63 1.67 -3.91 6.05
CA ALA A 63 2.89 -4.63 5.69
C ALA A 63 4.16 -3.82 6.02
N PRO A 64 5.28 -4.48 6.39
CA PRO A 64 6.55 -3.80 6.58
C PRO A 64 6.95 -3.02 5.32
N LEU A 65 7.37 -1.77 5.50
CA LEU A 65 7.81 -0.90 4.39
C LEU A 65 9.22 -1.32 3.92
N LYS A 66 9.29 -2.42 3.15
CA LYS A 66 10.53 -3.04 2.64
C LYS A 66 10.38 -3.41 1.17
N GLY A 67 11.50 -3.47 0.44
CA GLY A 67 11.51 -3.81 -0.99
C GLY A 67 11.21 -2.61 -1.89
N ARG A 68 10.57 -2.87 -3.03
CA ARG A 68 10.13 -1.86 -3.99
C ARG A 68 8.74 -1.37 -3.60
N ILE A 69 8.65 -0.06 -3.34
CA ILE A 69 7.44 0.57 -2.84
C ILE A 69 6.84 1.44 -3.93
N VAL A 70 5.56 1.25 -4.21
CA VAL A 70 4.77 2.18 -5.02
C VAL A 70 3.94 3.05 -4.08
N ILE A 71 4.01 4.36 -4.28
CA ILE A 71 3.22 5.33 -3.53
C ILE A 71 2.06 5.79 -4.42
N ILE A 72 0.86 5.82 -3.85
CA ILE A 72 -0.36 6.34 -4.49
C ILE A 72 -0.71 7.72 -3.94
#